data_AF-A0A9W6WCK2-F1
#
_entry.id   AF-A0A9W6WCK2-F1
#
_cell.length_a   1.000
_cell.length_b   1.000
_cell.length_c   1.000
_cell.angle_alpha   90.00
_cell.angle_beta   90.00
_cell.angle_gamma   90.00
#
_symmetry.space_group_name_H-M   'P 1'
#
loop_
_entity.id
_entity.type
_entity.pdbx_description
1 polymer ?
#
loop_
_entity_poly.entity_id
_entity_poly.type
_entity_poly.pdbx_seq_one_letter_code
_entity_poly.pdbx_strand_id
1 'polypeptide(L)'
;MKFGETLKSSLIKDYSYYYVQYDELKYLLKKGLSKSNNKWTNNLEEEFVSQLEQELDKIFNFVKLKHQEILRRIKDSETLVFTTVENSKNAPEEELDLYEQDFEDLEEELSDIIADVHDLAKFTRLNYIGFQKILKKHDKQTHFILKPIFSARLDAKAFYKDNYDSLIVKLSTLYDLVRTRGNPVKGDSAAGGSMQNFVRQTTKYWVHPDNITELKLIILKHLPVLVFNSNKEFEQEDSAITSIYYDNKNMDLYYGRLEKTEGAEAIRIRWYGGMNADTVFVERKTHREDWTGEKSVKARFPIKEKNTNDFMSGKFTTGQVFEKMRKDGRKSAQEIDSLERLAQEVQYRVIKDKMRPVMRSFYNRTAFQLPGDARVRISLDTELTMVREDNFDGVDRTHGNWRRMDIGVNYPFANLPDKDVERFPYAVLEVKLQTQLGQEPPNWRELISSHSGYLK
;
A
#
# COMPACT_ATOMS: atom_id res chain seq x y z
N MET A 1 9.56 10.84 25.77
CA MET A 1 8.26 11.20 26.40
C MET A 1 7.66 9.99 27.11
N LYS A 2 6.99 10.20 28.25
CA LYS A 2 6.28 9.13 28.96
C LYS A 2 4.98 8.84 28.20
N PHE A 3 4.73 7.57 27.86
CA PHE A 3 3.57 7.21 27.05
C PHE A 3 2.21 7.64 27.63
N GLY A 4 2.05 7.64 28.96
CA GLY A 4 0.81 8.11 29.59
C GLY A 4 0.50 9.58 29.28
N GLU A 5 1.51 10.43 29.15
CA GLU A 5 1.34 11.84 28.76
C GLU A 5 0.97 11.94 27.28
N THR A 6 1.63 11.15 26.42
CA THR A 6 1.31 11.09 24.98
C THR A 6 -0.11 10.55 24.73
N LEU A 7 -0.55 9.54 25.47
CA LEU A 7 -1.91 9.01 25.35
C LEU A 7 -2.95 10.09 25.72
N LYS A 8 -2.73 10.82 26.82
CA LYS A 8 -3.62 11.92 27.24
C LYS A 8 -3.66 13.08 26.26
N SER A 9 -2.54 13.43 25.63
CA SER A 9 -2.49 14.53 24.66
C SER A 9 -3.09 14.17 23.29
N SER A 10 -3.08 12.88 22.93
CA SER A 10 -3.42 12.43 21.58
C SER A 10 -4.72 11.63 21.49
N LEU A 11 -5.37 11.33 22.61
CA LEU A 11 -6.65 10.64 22.64
C LEU A 11 -7.78 11.50 22.05
N ILE A 12 -8.77 10.82 21.51
CA ILE A 12 -10.03 11.41 21.08
C ILE A 12 -10.91 11.55 22.33
N LYS A 13 -11.34 12.77 22.64
CA LYS A 13 -12.02 13.08 23.92
C LYS A 13 -13.29 12.27 24.09
N ASP A 14 -14.07 12.11 23.02
CA ASP A 14 -15.35 11.39 23.07
C ASP A 14 -15.17 9.89 23.34
N TYR A 15 -13.98 9.35 23.05
CA TYR A 15 -13.65 7.94 23.27
C TYR A 15 -12.87 7.71 24.56
N SER A 16 -12.66 8.75 25.38
CA SER A 16 -11.76 8.72 26.55
C SER A 16 -12.01 7.52 27.48
N TYR A 17 -13.26 7.18 27.76
CA TYR A 17 -13.64 6.04 28.61
C TYR A 17 -13.18 4.68 28.03
N TYR A 18 -13.24 4.53 26.71
CA TYR A 18 -12.94 3.30 26.01
C TYR A 18 -11.44 3.07 25.82
N TYR A 19 -10.60 4.09 25.98
CA TYR A 19 -9.15 3.91 25.95
C TYR A 19 -8.66 3.02 27.10
N VAL A 20 -7.52 2.37 26.85
CA VAL A 20 -6.81 1.58 27.85
C VAL A 20 -6.45 2.48 29.03
N GLN A 21 -6.82 2.05 30.23
CA GLN A 21 -6.53 2.74 31.48
C GLN A 21 -5.06 2.53 31.89
N TYR A 22 -4.15 3.04 31.06
CA TYR A 22 -2.70 2.81 31.18
C TYR A 22 -2.12 3.27 32.53
N ASP A 23 -2.61 4.40 33.04
CA ASP A 23 -2.16 4.93 34.33
C ASP A 23 -2.65 4.08 35.51
N GLU A 24 -3.85 3.49 35.43
CA GLU A 24 -4.39 2.57 36.44
C GLU A 24 -3.61 1.26 36.45
N LEU A 25 -3.39 0.64 35.28
CA LEU A 25 -2.56 -0.56 35.16
C LEU A 25 -1.13 -0.34 35.69
N LYS A 26 -0.56 0.83 35.39
CA LYS A 26 0.75 1.23 35.92
C LYS A 26 0.73 1.44 37.43
N TYR A 27 -0.37 1.95 37.98
CA TYR A 27 -0.55 2.10 39.42
C TYR A 27 -0.69 0.73 40.11
N LEU A 28 -1.45 -0.21 39.53
CA LEU A 28 -1.56 -1.58 40.01
C LEU A 28 -0.19 -2.26 40.13
N LEU A 29 0.66 -2.16 39.10
CA LEU A 29 2.03 -2.68 39.15
C LEU A 29 2.84 -2.12 40.31
N LYS A 30 2.81 -0.79 40.48
CA LYS A 30 3.55 -0.12 41.55
C LYS A 30 3.05 -0.48 42.94
N LYS A 31 1.72 -0.50 43.12
CA LYS A 31 1.05 -0.81 44.39
C LYS A 31 1.24 -2.27 44.79
N GLY A 32 1.18 -3.19 43.81
CA GLY A 32 1.47 -4.61 44.03
C GLY A 32 2.88 -4.79 44.58
N LEU A 33 3.88 -4.27 43.87
CA LEU A 33 5.29 -4.35 44.28
C LEU A 33 5.56 -3.68 45.64
N SER A 34 4.98 -2.51 45.91
CA SER A 34 5.23 -1.82 47.19
C SER A 34 4.63 -2.56 48.38
N LYS A 35 3.48 -3.21 48.23
CA LYS A 35 2.82 -3.97 49.30
C LYS A 35 3.46 -5.34 49.57
N SER A 36 4.20 -5.89 48.62
CA SER A 36 4.76 -7.23 48.69
C SER A 36 6.28 -7.26 48.88
N ASN A 37 6.86 -6.20 49.48
CA ASN A 37 8.32 -6.06 49.65
C ASN A 37 9.09 -6.24 48.33
N ASN A 38 8.59 -5.63 47.24
CA ASN A 38 9.12 -5.72 45.88
C ASN A 38 9.16 -7.14 45.28
N LYS A 39 8.29 -8.05 45.74
CA LYS A 39 8.14 -9.39 45.14
C LYS A 39 6.82 -9.52 44.41
N TRP A 40 6.85 -9.79 43.11
CA TRP A 40 5.64 -10.08 42.36
C TRP A 40 5.18 -11.52 42.64
N THR A 41 3.91 -11.71 43.02
CA THR A 41 3.34 -13.01 43.41
C THR A 41 2.32 -13.50 42.39
N ASN A 42 2.01 -14.80 42.40
CA ASN A 42 1.02 -15.37 41.49
C ASN A 42 -0.37 -14.71 41.63
N ASN A 43 -0.77 -14.34 42.85
CA ASN A 43 -2.06 -13.65 43.06
C ASN A 43 -2.07 -12.24 42.43
N LEU A 44 -0.94 -11.53 42.47
CA LEU A 44 -0.79 -10.22 41.81
C LEU A 44 -0.77 -10.36 40.29
N GLU A 45 -0.16 -11.43 39.77
CA GLU A 45 -0.19 -11.78 38.35
C GLU A 45 -1.63 -12.03 37.89
N GLU A 46 -2.40 -12.84 38.63
CA GLU A 46 -3.79 -13.14 38.32
C GLU A 46 -4.68 -11.89 38.32
N GLU A 47 -4.55 -11.03 39.34
CA GLU A 47 -5.27 -9.75 39.42
C GLU A 47 -4.92 -8.83 38.23
N PHE A 48 -3.64 -8.73 37.90
CA PHE A 48 -3.17 -7.89 36.79
C PHE A 48 -3.64 -8.40 35.43
N VAL A 49 -3.56 -9.72 35.20
CA VAL A 49 -4.05 -10.36 33.98
C VAL A 49 -5.55 -10.20 33.84
N SER A 50 -6.32 -10.36 34.92
CA SER A 50 -7.76 -10.13 34.92
C SER A 50 -8.12 -8.69 34.51
N GLN A 51 -7.40 -7.69 35.05
CA GLN A 51 -7.62 -6.29 34.65
C GLN A 51 -7.26 -6.05 33.18
N LEU A 52 -6.18 -6.67 32.68
CA LEU A 52 -5.80 -6.57 31.26
C LEU A 52 -6.86 -7.20 30.34
N GLU A 53 -7.46 -8.33 30.73
CA GLU A 53 -8.55 -8.96 30.00
C GLU A 53 -9.79 -8.05 29.93
N GLN A 54 -10.18 -7.43 31.05
CA GLN A 54 -11.31 -6.51 31.08
C GLN A 54 -11.10 -5.31 30.15
N GLU A 55 -9.89 -4.74 30.17
CA GLU A 55 -9.52 -3.63 29.27
C GLU A 55 -9.52 -4.08 27.80
N LEU A 56 -9.03 -5.29 27.51
CA LEU A 56 -9.05 -5.85 26.16
C LEU A 56 -10.49 -6.01 25.65
N ASP A 57 -11.38 -6.54 26.49
CA ASP A 57 -12.77 -6.79 26.13
C ASP A 57 -13.54 -5.49 25.91
N LYS A 58 -13.31 -4.49 26.76
CA LYS A 58 -13.86 -3.15 26.60
C LYS A 58 -13.48 -2.55 25.23
N ILE A 59 -12.18 -2.56 24.91
CA ILE A 59 -11.65 -1.99 23.67
C ILE A 59 -12.16 -2.77 22.46
N PHE A 60 -12.09 -4.10 22.51
CA PHE A 60 -12.55 -4.97 21.42
C PHE A 60 -14.03 -4.76 21.11
N ASN A 61 -14.89 -4.72 22.14
CA ASN A 61 -16.33 -4.51 21.96
C ASN A 61 -16.64 -3.11 21.39
N PHE A 62 -15.95 -2.07 21.87
CA PHE A 62 -16.11 -0.72 21.33
C PHE A 62 -15.70 -0.64 19.86
N VAL A 63 -14.54 -1.19 19.48
CA VAL A 63 -14.07 -1.21 18.09
C VAL A 63 -15.06 -1.96 17.20
N LYS A 64 -15.54 -3.12 17.66
CA LYS A 64 -16.53 -3.91 16.91
C LYS A 64 -17.82 -3.14 16.67
N LEU A 65 -18.36 -2.47 17.70
CA LEU A 65 -19.57 -1.67 17.58
C LEU A 65 -19.38 -0.47 16.64
N LYS A 66 -18.29 0.28 16.80
CA LYS A 66 -17.96 1.41 15.91
C LYS A 66 -17.72 0.99 14.47
N HIS A 67 -17.06 -0.15 14.25
CA HIS A 67 -16.88 -0.69 12.91
C HIS A 67 -18.24 -1.02 12.24
N GLN A 68 -19.16 -1.64 12.98
CA GLN A 68 -20.52 -1.94 12.48
C GLN A 68 -21.33 -0.67 12.19
N GLU A 69 -21.20 0.36 13.02
CA GLU A 69 -21.81 1.68 12.80
C GLU A 69 -21.31 2.31 11.50
N ILE A 70 -19.99 2.37 11.29
CA ILE A 70 -19.37 2.90 10.07
C ILE A 70 -19.83 2.12 8.84
N LEU A 71 -19.84 0.78 8.90
CA LEU A 71 -20.30 -0.06 7.79
C LEU A 71 -21.75 0.23 7.42
N ARG A 72 -22.61 0.45 8.41
CA ARG A 72 -24.01 0.80 8.19
C ARG A 72 -24.13 2.18 7.54
N ARG A 73 -23.45 3.20 8.06
CA ARG A 73 -23.43 4.55 7.48
C ARG A 73 -22.98 4.52 6.02
N ILE A 74 -21.89 3.80 5.71
CA ILE A 74 -21.40 3.64 4.33
C ILE A 74 -22.48 3.03 3.43
N LYS A 75 -23.18 1.99 3.87
CA LYS A 75 -24.23 1.33 3.08
C LYS A 75 -25.44 2.23 2.85
N ASP A 76 -25.84 2.98 3.88
CA ASP A 76 -26.96 3.91 3.80
C ASP A 76 -26.60 5.06 2.85
N SER A 77 -25.41 5.66 2.98
CA SER A 77 -24.88 6.68 2.06
C SER A 77 -24.71 6.14 0.63
N GLU A 78 -24.24 4.90 0.45
CA GLU A 78 -24.13 4.27 -0.87
C GLU A 78 -25.49 4.24 -1.59
N THR A 79 -26.53 3.83 -0.89
CA THR A 79 -27.89 3.78 -1.45
C THR A 79 -28.40 5.18 -1.82
N LEU A 80 -28.16 6.16 -0.95
CA LEU A 80 -28.54 7.55 -1.20
C LEU A 80 -27.79 8.13 -2.40
N VAL A 81 -26.46 8.00 -2.45
CA VAL A 81 -25.63 8.49 -3.56
C VAL A 81 -26.10 7.93 -4.90
N PHE A 82 -26.34 6.62 -4.99
CA PHE A 82 -26.82 6.03 -6.24
C PHE A 82 -28.20 6.54 -6.64
N THR A 83 -29.11 6.67 -5.67
CA THR A 83 -30.47 7.18 -5.90
C THR A 83 -30.45 8.64 -6.34
N THR A 84 -29.69 9.50 -5.67
CA THR A 84 -29.53 10.93 -6.00
C THR A 84 -28.90 11.10 -7.38
N VAL A 85 -27.89 10.29 -7.73
CA VAL A 85 -27.28 10.31 -9.07
C VAL A 85 -28.26 9.88 -10.16
N GLU A 86 -29.09 8.86 -9.91
CA GLU A 86 -30.07 8.39 -10.89
C GLU A 86 -31.20 9.43 -11.08
N ASN A 87 -31.70 9.98 -9.97
CA ASN A 87 -32.77 10.98 -9.99
C ASN A 87 -32.31 12.30 -10.63
N SER A 88 -31.11 12.80 -10.30
CA SER A 88 -30.62 14.06 -10.86
C SER A 88 -30.43 13.99 -12.38
N LYS A 89 -30.08 12.82 -12.93
CA LYS A 89 -29.97 12.60 -14.38
C LYS A 89 -31.32 12.64 -15.10
N ASN A 90 -32.40 12.34 -14.39
CA ASN A 90 -33.76 12.31 -14.93
C ASN A 90 -34.57 13.56 -14.56
N ALA A 91 -34.00 14.47 -13.79
CA ALA A 91 -34.69 15.65 -13.26
C ALA A 91 -34.87 16.76 -14.32
N PRO A 92 -35.96 17.53 -14.27
CA PRO A 92 -36.11 18.78 -15.01
C PRO A 92 -35.03 19.80 -14.59
N GLU A 93 -34.68 20.72 -15.50
CA GLU A 93 -33.64 21.74 -15.26
C GLU A 93 -33.93 22.63 -14.04
N GLU A 94 -35.21 22.85 -13.74
CA GLU A 94 -35.72 23.66 -12.63
C GLU A 94 -35.53 22.98 -11.25
N GLU A 95 -35.31 21.67 -11.20
CA GLU A 95 -35.09 20.90 -9.97
C GLU A 95 -33.60 20.64 -9.70
N LEU A 96 -32.69 21.01 -10.62
CA LEU A 96 -31.26 20.74 -10.49
C LEU A 96 -30.63 21.42 -9.26
N ASP A 97 -31.09 22.61 -8.89
CA ASP A 97 -30.60 23.34 -7.72
C ASP A 97 -30.90 22.58 -6.40
N LEU A 98 -32.01 21.83 -6.35
CA LEU A 98 -32.36 21.00 -5.19
C LEU A 98 -31.38 19.83 -5.04
N TYR A 99 -31.04 19.20 -6.17
CA TYR A 99 -30.07 18.10 -6.17
C TYR A 99 -28.65 18.57 -5.87
N GLU A 100 -28.27 19.81 -6.19
CA GLU A 100 -26.95 20.34 -5.82
C GLU A 100 -26.81 20.40 -4.29
N GLN A 101 -27.85 20.83 -3.58
CA GLN A 101 -27.87 20.80 -2.12
C GLN A 101 -27.82 19.35 -1.59
N ASP A 102 -28.54 18.41 -2.21
CA ASP A 102 -28.43 16.99 -1.85
C ASP A 102 -27.00 16.45 -2.03
N PHE A 103 -26.28 16.87 -3.07
CA PHE A 103 -24.88 16.46 -3.29
C PHE A 103 -23.93 17.09 -2.27
N GLU A 104 -24.15 18.34 -1.85
CA GLU A 104 -23.39 18.99 -0.77
C GLU A 104 -23.59 18.26 0.56
N ASP A 105 -24.83 17.94 0.92
CA ASP A 105 -25.16 17.19 2.14
C ASP A 105 -24.53 15.77 2.13
N LEU A 106 -24.55 15.11 0.98
CA LEU A 106 -23.88 13.81 0.80
C LEU A 106 -22.36 13.92 0.89
N GLU A 107 -21.76 15.02 0.41
CA GLU A 107 -20.32 15.25 0.53
C GLU A 107 -19.90 15.48 1.99
N GLU A 108 -20.72 16.19 2.76
CA GLU A 108 -20.54 16.40 4.21
C GLU A 108 -20.65 15.07 4.97
N GLU A 109 -21.71 14.28 4.73
CA GLU A 109 -21.90 12.97 5.38
C GLU A 109 -20.74 12.01 5.06
N LEU A 110 -20.30 11.95 3.79
CA LEU A 110 -19.13 11.14 3.43
C LEU A 110 -17.84 11.64 4.10
N SER A 111 -17.69 12.95 4.26
CA SER A 111 -16.56 13.56 4.98
C SER A 111 -16.55 13.19 6.47
N ASP A 112 -17.72 13.13 7.10
CA ASP A 112 -17.89 12.70 8.48
C ASP A 112 -17.59 11.21 8.65
N ILE A 113 -18.06 10.36 7.73
CA ILE A 113 -17.70 8.93 7.74
C ILE A 113 -16.19 8.75 7.57
N ILE A 114 -15.53 9.55 6.71
CA ILE A 114 -14.07 9.55 6.56
C ILE A 114 -13.38 9.92 7.88
N ALA A 115 -13.91 10.90 8.62
CA ALA A 115 -13.40 11.29 9.92
C ALA A 115 -13.58 10.18 10.97
N ASP A 116 -14.72 9.48 10.98
CA ASP A 116 -14.96 8.33 11.85
C ASP A 116 -14.00 7.18 11.59
N VAL A 117 -13.71 6.87 10.32
CA VAL A 117 -12.72 5.85 9.94
C VAL A 117 -11.33 6.24 10.42
N HIS A 118 -10.95 7.51 10.24
CA HIS A 118 -9.69 8.04 10.75
C HIS A 118 -9.58 7.88 12.28
N ASP A 119 -10.62 8.27 12.99
CA ASP A 119 -10.67 8.27 14.44
C ASP A 119 -10.66 6.86 15.03
N LEU A 120 -11.38 5.92 14.40
CA LEU A 120 -11.34 4.51 14.78
C LEU A 120 -9.95 3.90 14.55
N ALA A 121 -9.31 4.18 13.40
CA ALA A 121 -7.97 3.70 13.12
C ALA A 121 -6.95 4.24 14.14
N LYS A 122 -7.05 5.53 14.49
CA LYS A 122 -6.22 6.17 15.52
C LYS A 122 -6.46 5.56 16.90
N PHE A 123 -7.71 5.34 17.29
CA PHE A 123 -8.11 4.72 18.56
C PHE A 123 -7.52 3.32 18.70
N THR A 124 -7.73 2.47 17.70
CA THR A 124 -7.23 1.10 17.64
C THR A 124 -5.70 1.05 17.80
N ARG A 125 -4.98 1.90 17.06
CA ARG A 125 -3.52 1.97 17.11
C ARG A 125 -3.00 2.38 18.50
N LEU A 126 -3.53 3.47 19.05
CA LEU A 126 -3.09 4.00 20.36
C LEU A 126 -3.30 2.97 21.48
N ASN A 127 -4.43 2.25 21.45
CA ASN A 127 -4.72 1.18 22.41
C ASN A 127 -3.78 -0.01 22.26
N TYR A 128 -3.50 -0.47 21.03
CA TYR A 128 -2.54 -1.55 20.79
C TYR A 128 -1.13 -1.20 21.30
N ILE A 129 -0.67 0.03 21.03
CA ILE A 129 0.61 0.54 21.57
C ILE A 129 0.57 0.57 23.12
N GLY A 130 -0.57 0.94 23.70
CA GLY A 130 -0.79 0.94 25.13
C GLY A 130 -0.61 -0.44 25.77
N PHE A 131 -1.21 -1.47 25.19
CA PHE A 131 -0.99 -2.87 25.60
C PHE A 131 0.47 -3.28 25.47
N GLN A 132 1.11 -3.04 24.32
CA GLN A 132 2.51 -3.40 24.11
C GLN A 132 3.44 -2.71 25.14
N LYS A 133 3.18 -1.45 25.48
CA LYS A 133 3.97 -0.70 26.44
C LYS A 133 3.72 -1.11 27.89
N ILE A 134 2.50 -1.49 28.26
CA ILE A 134 2.22 -1.94 29.63
C ILE A 134 2.77 -3.35 29.85
N LEU A 135 2.64 -4.25 28.86
CA LEU A 135 3.25 -5.59 28.89
C LEU A 135 4.77 -5.52 28.99
N LYS A 136 5.42 -4.66 28.17
CA LYS A 136 6.88 -4.45 28.27
C LYS A 136 7.30 -3.91 29.64
N LYS A 137 6.47 -3.05 30.26
CA LYS A 137 6.75 -2.53 31.60
C LYS A 137 6.58 -3.60 32.66
N HIS A 138 5.51 -4.39 32.57
CA HIS A 138 5.25 -5.54 33.44
C HIS A 138 6.47 -6.47 33.47
N ASP A 139 6.85 -7.05 32.32
CA ASP A 139 7.92 -8.05 32.25
C ASP A 139 9.26 -7.50 32.78
N LYS A 140 9.52 -6.20 32.56
CA LYS A 140 10.72 -5.53 33.07
C LYS A 140 10.72 -5.34 34.59
N GLN A 141 9.56 -5.11 35.21
CA GLN A 141 9.45 -4.79 36.63
C GLN A 141 9.19 -6.00 37.51
N THR A 142 8.51 -7.02 36.99
CA THR A 142 8.09 -8.21 37.74
C THR A 142 9.01 -9.39 37.49
N HIS A 143 9.72 -9.42 36.36
CA HIS A 143 10.49 -10.56 35.85
C HIS A 143 9.63 -11.77 35.43
N PHE A 144 8.29 -11.65 35.47
CA PHE A 144 7.37 -12.63 34.90
C PHE A 144 7.24 -12.37 33.40
N ILE A 145 7.12 -13.44 32.61
CA ILE A 145 7.03 -13.34 31.15
C ILE A 145 5.56 -13.39 30.75
N LEU A 146 4.94 -12.22 30.55
CA LEU A 146 3.53 -12.12 30.16
C LEU A 146 3.36 -11.73 28.69
N LYS A 147 4.29 -10.97 28.12
CA LYS A 147 4.17 -10.43 26.75
C LYS A 147 3.82 -11.48 25.68
N PRO A 148 4.53 -12.62 25.52
CA PRO A 148 4.18 -13.59 24.47
C PRO A 148 2.81 -14.23 24.70
N ILE A 149 2.44 -14.49 25.95
CA ILE A 149 1.14 -15.11 26.32
C ILE A 149 0.00 -14.15 25.99
N PHE A 150 0.12 -12.88 26.38
CA PHE A 150 -0.93 -11.90 26.14
C PHE A 150 -0.97 -11.42 24.69
N SER A 151 0.15 -11.45 23.95
CA SER A 151 0.14 -11.22 22.51
C SER A 151 -0.74 -12.22 21.77
N ALA A 152 -0.72 -13.51 22.15
CA ALA A 152 -1.61 -14.51 21.56
C ALA A 152 -3.10 -14.18 21.82
N ARG A 153 -3.42 -13.57 22.97
CA ARG A 153 -4.78 -13.11 23.29
C ARG A 153 -5.19 -11.87 22.51
N LEU A 154 -4.28 -10.91 22.33
CA LEU A 154 -4.47 -9.77 21.43
C LEU A 154 -4.72 -10.25 19.99
N ASP A 155 -3.98 -11.27 19.54
CA ASP A 155 -4.19 -11.87 18.21
C ASP A 155 -5.53 -12.61 18.10
N ALA A 156 -6.04 -13.23 19.17
CA ALA A 156 -7.35 -13.86 19.19
C ALA A 156 -8.51 -12.84 19.16
N LYS A 157 -8.32 -11.66 19.77
CA LYS A 157 -9.25 -10.51 19.75
C LYS A 157 -8.63 -9.35 18.97
N ALA A 158 -8.30 -9.59 17.70
CA ALA A 158 -7.49 -8.70 16.89
C ALA A 158 -8.20 -7.42 16.41
N PHE A 159 -8.59 -6.54 17.33
CA PHE A 159 -9.16 -5.22 17.03
C PHE A 159 -8.23 -4.31 16.22
N TYR A 160 -6.94 -4.67 16.09
CA TYR A 160 -5.90 -3.93 15.37
C TYR A 160 -5.54 -4.49 14.00
N LYS A 161 -6.13 -5.61 13.59
CA LYS A 161 -5.86 -6.23 12.29
C LYS A 161 -6.88 -5.86 11.21
N ASP A 162 -7.86 -5.03 11.55
CA ASP A 162 -8.86 -4.60 10.57
C ASP A 162 -8.18 -3.84 9.42
N ASN A 163 -8.33 -4.37 8.21
CA ASN A 163 -7.86 -3.73 7.00
C ASN A 163 -8.96 -2.79 6.49
N TYR A 164 -8.71 -1.47 6.60
CA TYR A 164 -9.61 -0.44 6.10
C TYR A 164 -9.52 -0.24 4.57
N ASP A 165 -8.64 -0.92 3.85
CA ASP A 165 -8.42 -0.70 2.42
C ASP A 165 -9.69 -0.88 1.58
N SER A 166 -10.49 -1.91 1.85
CA SER A 166 -11.76 -2.12 1.15
C SER A 166 -12.76 -0.98 1.41
N LEU A 167 -12.80 -0.46 2.65
CA LEU A 167 -13.63 0.69 3.02
C LEU A 167 -13.15 1.97 2.36
N ILE A 168 -11.84 2.19 2.31
CA ILE A 168 -11.21 3.35 1.66
C ILE A 168 -11.52 3.34 0.16
N VAL A 169 -11.45 2.19 -0.51
CA VAL A 169 -11.81 2.05 -1.92
C VAL A 169 -13.30 2.37 -2.16
N LYS A 170 -14.19 1.85 -1.31
CA LYS A 170 -15.64 2.13 -1.39
C LYS A 170 -15.93 3.61 -1.18
N LEU A 171 -15.42 4.19 -0.08
CA LEU A 171 -15.57 5.62 0.23
C LEU A 171 -15.01 6.50 -0.89
N SER A 172 -13.85 6.15 -1.44
CA SER A 172 -13.28 6.89 -2.56
C SER A 172 -14.16 6.84 -3.80
N THR A 173 -14.87 5.74 -4.05
CA THR A 173 -15.78 5.61 -5.20
C THR A 173 -17.02 6.47 -4.99
N LEU A 174 -17.62 6.42 -3.81
CA LEU A 174 -18.78 7.23 -3.45
C LEU A 174 -18.46 8.73 -3.49
N TYR A 175 -17.31 9.12 -2.92
CA TYR A 175 -16.87 10.52 -2.92
C TYR A 175 -16.59 11.03 -4.34
N ASP A 176 -16.05 10.21 -5.24
CA ASP A 176 -15.88 10.58 -6.65
C ASP A 176 -17.22 10.74 -7.37
N LEU A 177 -18.19 9.86 -7.11
CA LEU A 177 -19.54 9.95 -7.68
C LEU A 177 -20.24 11.23 -7.25
N VAL A 178 -20.20 11.57 -5.96
CA VAL A 178 -20.78 12.81 -5.43
C VAL A 178 -20.06 14.02 -6.01
N ARG A 179 -18.73 14.04 -5.98
CA ARG A 179 -17.91 15.14 -6.53
C ARG A 179 -18.15 15.40 -8.02
N THR A 180 -18.45 14.35 -8.78
CA THR A 180 -18.67 14.44 -10.23
C THR A 180 -20.15 14.43 -10.62
N ARG A 181 -21.06 14.45 -9.64
CA ARG A 181 -22.52 14.43 -9.84
C ARG A 181 -22.93 13.25 -10.75
N GLY A 182 -22.29 12.10 -10.54
CA GLY A 182 -22.50 10.89 -11.33
C GLY A 182 -21.93 10.91 -12.75
N ASN A 183 -21.12 11.92 -13.08
CA ASN A 183 -20.42 12.08 -14.36
C ASN A 183 -18.90 12.00 -14.16
N PRO A 184 -18.37 10.84 -13.71
CA PRO A 184 -16.95 10.69 -13.45
C PRO A 184 -16.16 11.02 -14.73
N VAL A 185 -15.00 11.67 -14.56
CA VAL A 185 -14.16 12.05 -15.69
C VAL A 185 -13.84 10.79 -16.50
N LYS A 186 -14.27 10.76 -17.76
CA LYS A 186 -14.01 9.63 -18.65
C LYS A 186 -12.70 9.89 -19.39
N GLY A 187 -11.74 8.99 -19.24
CA GLY A 187 -10.46 9.08 -19.92
C GLY A 187 -9.62 7.84 -19.64
N ASP A 188 -8.75 7.49 -20.58
CA ASP A 188 -7.86 6.36 -20.40
C ASP A 188 -6.82 6.69 -19.32
N SER A 189 -6.95 6.07 -18.13
CA SER A 189 -6.05 6.33 -17.00
C SER A 189 -4.59 5.98 -17.34
N ALA A 190 -4.38 5.10 -18.33
CA ALA A 190 -3.08 4.75 -18.88
C ALA A 190 -2.56 5.75 -19.91
N ALA A 191 -3.44 6.52 -20.57
CA ALA A 191 -3.04 7.59 -21.47
C ALA A 191 -2.53 8.79 -20.66
N GLY A 192 -1.22 8.85 -20.47
CA GLY A 192 -0.58 10.12 -20.15
C GLY A 192 -0.88 11.08 -21.29
N GLY A 193 -1.77 12.06 -21.08
CA GLY A 193 -2.21 12.98 -22.11
C GLY A 193 -1.04 13.53 -22.93
N SER A 194 -1.20 13.53 -24.26
CA SER A 194 -0.25 14.01 -25.26
C SER A 194 -0.17 15.54 -25.29
N MET A 195 -0.05 16.19 -24.13
CA MET A 195 0.22 17.63 -24.09
C MET A 195 1.70 17.85 -24.42
N GLN A 196 2.00 18.65 -25.43
CA GLN A 196 3.36 18.72 -25.99
C GLN A 196 4.37 19.45 -25.11
N ASN A 197 3.94 20.35 -24.21
CA ASN A 197 4.81 21.17 -23.36
C ASN A 197 4.40 21.12 -21.89
N PHE A 198 5.02 20.24 -21.09
CA PHE A 198 4.83 20.17 -19.64
C PHE A 198 6.16 19.88 -18.93
N VAL A 199 6.25 20.26 -17.66
CA VAL A 199 7.33 19.87 -16.76
C VAL A 199 6.88 18.66 -15.94
N ARG A 200 7.67 17.58 -15.98
CA ARG A 200 7.45 16.40 -15.13
C ARG A 200 8.35 16.48 -13.91
N GLN A 201 7.76 16.36 -12.74
CA GLN A 201 8.48 16.20 -11.49
C GLN A 201 7.99 14.94 -10.79
N THR A 202 8.92 14.16 -10.24
CA THR A 202 8.59 12.98 -9.45
C THR A 202 9.36 13.05 -8.14
N THR A 203 8.64 13.06 -7.03
CA THR A 203 9.22 13.10 -5.69
C THR A 203 8.76 11.88 -4.90
N LYS A 204 9.67 11.33 -4.09
CA LYS A 204 9.38 10.19 -3.22
C LYS A 204 9.65 10.57 -1.78
N TYR A 205 8.79 10.09 -0.88
CA TYR A 205 8.88 10.35 0.54
C TYR A 205 8.74 9.04 1.31
N TRP A 206 9.42 8.94 2.45
CA TRP A 206 9.12 7.88 3.42
C TRP A 206 7.96 8.30 4.30
N VAL A 207 7.01 7.39 4.48
CA VAL A 207 5.84 7.57 5.34
C VAL A 207 5.91 6.56 6.47
N HIS A 208 5.85 7.03 7.71
CA HIS A 208 5.80 6.13 8.86
C HIS A 208 4.51 5.27 8.83
N PRO A 209 4.57 3.96 9.17
CA PRO A 209 3.40 3.09 9.11
C PRO A 209 2.18 3.60 9.88
N ASP A 210 2.41 4.26 11.02
CA ASP A 210 1.37 4.91 11.85
C ASP A 210 0.50 5.93 11.09
N ASN A 211 0.98 6.42 9.95
CA ASN A 211 0.39 7.52 9.22
C ASN A 211 -0.25 7.11 7.88
N ILE A 212 -0.17 5.83 7.51
CA ILE A 212 -0.63 5.33 6.22
C ILE A 212 -2.13 5.60 6.04
N THR A 213 -2.96 5.21 7.01
CA THR A 213 -4.42 5.34 6.93
C THR A 213 -4.84 6.81 6.85
N GLU A 214 -4.31 7.65 7.73
CA GLU A 214 -4.57 9.09 7.73
C GLU A 214 -4.21 9.72 6.38
N LEU A 215 -3.04 9.39 5.83
CA LEU A 215 -2.61 9.90 4.53
C LEU A 215 -3.53 9.43 3.39
N LYS A 216 -3.97 8.16 3.38
CA LYS A 216 -4.94 7.65 2.39
C LYS A 216 -6.25 8.44 2.46
N LEU A 217 -6.76 8.71 3.65
CA LEU A 217 -8.01 9.46 3.90
C LEU A 217 -7.91 10.93 3.49
N ILE A 218 -6.73 11.56 3.64
CA ILE A 218 -6.49 12.93 3.15
C ILE A 218 -6.45 12.97 1.62
N ILE A 219 -5.72 12.04 0.99
CA ILE A 219 -5.55 12.05 -0.48
C ILE A 219 -6.88 11.75 -1.19
N LEU A 220 -7.71 10.83 -0.66
CA LEU A 220 -8.93 10.40 -1.35
C LEU A 220 -9.99 11.50 -1.51
N LYS A 221 -9.96 12.54 -0.67
CA LYS A 221 -10.82 13.74 -0.82
C LYS A 221 -10.51 14.53 -2.10
N HIS A 222 -9.30 14.38 -2.63
CA HIS A 222 -8.84 15.13 -3.81
C HIS A 222 -8.64 14.25 -5.05
N LEU A 223 -8.17 13.02 -4.86
CA LEU A 223 -7.87 12.09 -5.94
C LEU A 223 -8.47 10.72 -5.62
N PRO A 224 -9.33 10.17 -6.49
CA PRO A 224 -9.94 8.88 -6.22
C PRO A 224 -8.91 7.76 -6.34
N VAL A 225 -9.14 6.69 -5.58
CA VAL A 225 -8.37 5.45 -5.68
C VAL A 225 -8.65 4.82 -7.06
N LEU A 226 -7.58 4.58 -7.81
CA LEU A 226 -7.64 3.95 -9.11
C LEU A 226 -7.86 2.44 -8.96
N VAL A 227 -9.05 1.96 -9.31
CA VAL A 227 -9.39 0.54 -9.36
C VAL A 227 -9.20 0.02 -10.79
N PHE A 228 -8.28 -0.93 -10.98
CA PHE A 228 -7.96 -1.46 -12.31
C PHE A 228 -9.08 -2.30 -12.94
N ASN A 229 -9.86 -3.01 -12.12
CA ASN A 229 -10.99 -3.82 -12.57
C ASN A 229 -12.22 -3.47 -11.73
N SER A 230 -13.06 -2.57 -12.24
CA SER A 230 -14.30 -2.15 -11.58
C SER A 230 -15.40 -3.22 -11.57
N ASN A 231 -15.23 -4.33 -12.31
CA ASN A 231 -16.26 -5.36 -12.47
C ASN A 231 -16.19 -6.45 -11.38
N LYS A 232 -15.24 -6.37 -10.46
CA LYS A 232 -15.13 -7.28 -9.33
C LYS A 232 -14.96 -6.51 -8.02
N GLU A 233 -15.36 -7.13 -6.91
CA GLU A 233 -15.04 -6.58 -5.59
C GLU A 233 -13.52 -6.55 -5.39
N PHE A 234 -13.07 -5.52 -4.66
CA PHE A 234 -11.66 -5.36 -4.34
C PHE A 234 -11.19 -6.46 -3.39
N GLU A 235 -10.16 -7.19 -3.81
CA GLU A 235 -9.45 -8.14 -2.96
C GLU A 235 -8.08 -7.58 -2.59
N GLN A 236 -7.57 -7.89 -1.40
CA GLN A 236 -6.27 -7.39 -0.95
C GLN A 236 -5.13 -7.72 -1.93
N GLU A 237 -5.19 -8.92 -2.54
CA GLU A 237 -4.20 -9.37 -3.53
C GLU A 237 -4.15 -8.46 -4.77
N ASP A 238 -5.23 -7.75 -5.12
CA ASP A 238 -5.26 -6.86 -6.30
C ASP A 238 -4.28 -5.69 -6.20
N SER A 239 -3.97 -5.29 -4.96
CA SER A 239 -2.99 -4.23 -4.70
C SER A 239 -1.54 -4.73 -4.75
N ALA A 240 -1.33 -6.04 -4.73
CA ALA A 240 0.00 -6.63 -4.66
C ALA A 240 0.78 -6.42 -5.97
N ILE A 241 2.00 -5.92 -5.84
CA ILE A 241 2.96 -5.81 -6.94
C ILE A 241 4.24 -6.49 -6.53
N THR A 242 4.62 -7.52 -7.28
CA THR A 242 5.87 -8.22 -7.06
C THR A 242 6.77 -8.06 -8.27
N SER A 243 8.07 -7.88 -8.04
CA SER A 243 9.07 -7.78 -9.10
C SER A 243 10.32 -8.57 -8.73
N ILE A 244 10.77 -9.45 -9.62
CA ILE A 244 12.01 -10.20 -9.49
C ILE A 244 13.08 -9.47 -10.30
N TYR A 245 14.06 -8.90 -9.62
CA TYR A 245 15.22 -8.26 -10.23
C TYR A 245 16.27 -9.31 -10.59
N TYR A 246 16.77 -9.18 -11.81
CA TYR A 246 17.85 -10.00 -12.34
C TYR A 246 19.17 -9.27 -12.21
N ASP A 247 20.21 -10.02 -11.86
CA ASP A 247 21.60 -9.57 -11.92
C ASP A 247 22.51 -10.80 -12.06
N ASN A 248 23.81 -10.58 -12.22
CA ASN A 248 24.80 -11.65 -12.24
C ASN A 248 25.57 -11.73 -10.90
N LYS A 249 26.49 -12.69 -10.79
CA LYS A 249 27.28 -12.92 -9.56
C LYS A 249 28.16 -11.72 -9.18
N ASN A 250 28.54 -10.89 -10.15
CA ASN A 250 29.37 -9.70 -9.94
C ASN A 250 28.53 -8.48 -9.58
N MET A 251 27.19 -8.57 -9.64
CA MET A 251 26.26 -7.48 -9.34
C MET A 251 26.43 -6.29 -10.30
N ASP A 252 26.72 -6.56 -11.58
CA ASP A 252 27.04 -5.54 -12.58
C ASP A 252 25.89 -4.53 -12.78
N LEU A 253 24.64 -5.01 -12.81
CA LEU A 253 23.49 -4.10 -12.96
C LEU A 253 23.30 -3.27 -11.70
N TYR A 254 23.45 -3.87 -10.52
CA TYR A 254 23.38 -3.15 -9.25
C TYR A 254 24.38 -1.99 -9.19
N TYR A 255 25.66 -2.23 -9.48
CA TYR A 255 26.68 -1.17 -9.42
C TYR A 255 26.42 -0.08 -10.45
N GLY A 256 26.09 -0.43 -11.70
CA GLY A 256 25.74 0.58 -12.71
C GLY A 256 24.53 1.44 -12.29
N ARG A 257 23.51 0.83 -11.67
CA ARG A 257 22.33 1.56 -11.17
C ARG A 257 22.63 2.40 -9.93
N LEU A 258 23.53 1.95 -9.06
CA LEU A 258 23.97 2.67 -7.86
C LEU A 258 24.78 3.91 -8.22
N GLU A 259 25.75 3.73 -9.12
CA GLU A 259 26.65 4.79 -9.62
C GLU A 259 25.98 5.69 -10.66
N LYS A 260 24.78 5.33 -11.14
CA LYS A 260 24.04 6.03 -12.19
C LYS A 260 24.85 6.17 -13.48
N THR A 261 25.58 5.13 -13.87
CA THR A 261 26.35 5.19 -15.12
C THR A 261 25.42 5.37 -16.33
N GLU A 262 25.87 6.13 -17.33
CA GLU A 262 25.12 6.35 -18.56
C GLU A 262 24.78 4.99 -19.23
N GLY A 263 23.51 4.80 -19.56
CA GLY A 263 23.02 3.54 -20.12
C GLY A 263 22.79 2.42 -19.09
N ALA A 264 22.96 2.66 -17.79
CA ALA A 264 22.78 1.62 -16.77
C ALA A 264 21.38 0.99 -16.79
N GLU A 265 21.34 -0.32 -17.01
CA GLU A 265 20.10 -1.08 -17.13
C GLU A 265 19.65 -1.68 -15.78
N ALA A 266 18.34 -1.84 -15.62
CA ALA A 266 17.75 -2.69 -14.60
C ALA A 266 16.70 -3.59 -15.27
N ILE A 267 16.87 -4.90 -15.15
CA ILE A 267 15.99 -5.91 -15.72
C ILE A 267 15.19 -6.55 -14.59
N ARG A 268 13.88 -6.65 -14.77
CA ARG A 268 12.99 -7.32 -13.80
C ARG A 268 11.79 -7.96 -14.45
N ILE A 269 11.29 -9.02 -13.82
CA ILE A 269 10.01 -9.64 -14.17
C ILE A 269 8.99 -9.21 -13.13
N ARG A 270 7.88 -8.60 -13.57
CA ARG A 270 6.83 -8.07 -12.70
C ARG A 270 5.50 -8.77 -12.96
N TRP A 271 4.76 -9.05 -11.90
CA TRP A 271 3.33 -9.37 -11.99
C TRP A 271 2.54 -8.49 -11.04
N TYR A 272 1.24 -8.42 -11.29
CA TYR A 272 0.24 -7.69 -10.51
C TYR A 272 -0.78 -8.71 -10.00
N GLY A 273 -1.27 -8.53 -8.77
CA GLY A 273 -2.21 -9.47 -8.19
C GLY A 273 -1.55 -10.65 -7.45
N GLY A 274 -2.38 -11.62 -7.11
CA GLY A 274 -1.97 -12.88 -6.49
C GLY A 274 -1.19 -13.83 -7.39
N MET A 275 -1.06 -15.07 -6.94
CA MET A 275 -0.26 -16.10 -7.62
C MET A 275 -0.92 -16.70 -8.87
N ASN A 276 -2.21 -16.42 -9.07
CA ASN A 276 -3.00 -16.84 -10.23
C ASN A 276 -2.76 -15.96 -11.47
N ALA A 277 -1.82 -15.02 -11.42
CA ALA A 277 -1.50 -14.14 -12.53
C ALA A 277 -0.80 -14.89 -13.67
N ASP A 278 -1.53 -15.15 -14.76
CA ASP A 278 -1.02 -15.84 -15.95
C ASP A 278 -0.05 -14.99 -16.79
N THR A 279 -0.16 -13.67 -16.71
CA THR A 279 0.65 -12.73 -17.48
C THR A 279 1.66 -12.04 -16.59
N VAL A 280 2.93 -12.15 -16.96
CA VAL A 280 4.03 -11.41 -16.33
C VAL A 280 4.62 -10.42 -17.34
N PHE A 281 5.23 -9.36 -16.83
CA PHE A 281 5.84 -8.31 -17.63
C PHE A 281 7.35 -8.35 -17.45
N VAL A 282 8.06 -8.61 -18.54
CA VAL A 282 9.52 -8.43 -18.58
C VAL A 282 9.76 -6.95 -18.81
N GLU A 283 10.33 -6.27 -17.81
CA GLU A 283 10.58 -4.83 -17.82
C GLU A 283 12.08 -4.55 -17.84
N ARG A 284 12.48 -3.57 -18.65
CA ARG A 284 13.81 -2.98 -18.65
C ARG A 284 13.72 -1.48 -18.39
N LYS A 285 14.54 -0.99 -17.47
CA LYS A 285 14.78 0.45 -17.29
C LYS A 285 16.21 0.77 -17.71
N THR A 286 16.38 1.80 -18.52
CA THR A 286 17.69 2.29 -18.95
C THR A 286 17.88 3.70 -18.40
N HIS A 287 18.94 3.92 -17.64
CA HIS A 287 19.31 5.25 -17.17
C HIS A 287 19.89 6.07 -18.32
N ARG A 288 19.53 7.35 -18.36
CA ARG A 288 20.15 8.39 -19.17
C ARG A 288 20.52 9.54 -18.26
N GLU A 289 21.74 10.01 -18.39
CA GLU A 289 22.29 11.16 -17.68
C GLU A 289 21.75 12.47 -18.26
N ASP A 290 21.56 13.48 -17.41
CA ASP A 290 20.91 14.73 -17.79
C ASP A 290 21.68 15.48 -18.90
N TRP A 291 23.01 15.35 -18.94
CA TRP A 291 23.86 16.00 -19.95
C TRP A 291 23.64 15.45 -21.37
N THR A 292 23.08 14.25 -21.51
CA THR A 292 22.77 13.67 -22.83
C THR A 292 21.56 14.34 -23.49
N GLY A 293 20.74 15.05 -22.70
CA GLY A 293 19.44 15.56 -23.13
C GLY A 293 18.36 14.48 -23.31
N GLU A 294 18.70 13.19 -23.16
CA GLU A 294 17.76 12.08 -23.22
C GLU A 294 17.15 11.77 -21.84
N LYS A 295 15.89 11.34 -21.81
CA LYS A 295 15.24 10.91 -20.57
C LYS A 295 15.43 9.42 -20.35
N SER A 296 15.62 9.02 -19.09
CA SER A 296 15.63 7.60 -18.71
C SER A 296 14.36 6.89 -19.20
N VAL A 297 14.53 5.74 -19.86
CA VAL A 297 13.43 5.03 -20.54
C VAL A 297 13.02 3.80 -19.75
N LYS A 298 11.71 3.53 -19.68
CA LYS A 298 11.14 2.27 -19.20
C LYS A 298 10.41 1.59 -20.36
N ALA A 299 10.80 0.37 -20.69
CA ALA A 299 10.14 -0.44 -21.70
C ALA A 299 9.76 -1.81 -21.12
N ARG A 300 8.69 -2.43 -21.63
CA ARG A 300 8.25 -3.75 -21.19
C ARG A 300 7.48 -4.49 -22.27
N PHE A 301 7.46 -5.82 -22.17
CA PHE A 301 6.57 -6.68 -22.95
C PHE A 301 5.93 -7.76 -22.06
N PRO A 302 4.68 -8.16 -22.37
CA PRO A 302 4.03 -9.24 -21.64
C PRO A 302 4.52 -10.61 -22.13
N ILE A 303 4.59 -11.58 -21.23
CA ILE A 303 4.80 -13.00 -21.53
C ILE A 303 3.93 -13.83 -20.59
N LYS A 304 3.51 -15.03 -21.03
CA LYS A 304 2.82 -15.97 -20.16
C LYS A 304 3.78 -16.56 -19.15
N GLU A 305 3.34 -16.68 -17.90
CA GLU A 305 4.14 -17.20 -16.78
C GLU A 305 4.85 -18.51 -17.16
N LYS A 306 4.11 -19.48 -17.70
CA LYS A 306 4.61 -20.79 -18.11
C LYS A 306 5.76 -20.76 -19.15
N ASN A 307 5.90 -19.69 -19.92
CA ASN A 307 6.94 -19.55 -20.94
C ASN A 307 8.18 -18.80 -20.41
N THR A 308 8.15 -18.31 -19.16
CA THR A 308 9.16 -17.39 -18.63
C THR A 308 10.53 -18.06 -18.48
N ASN A 309 10.59 -19.28 -17.94
CA ASN A 309 11.85 -20.02 -17.81
C ASN A 309 12.49 -20.34 -19.16
N ASP A 310 11.67 -20.81 -20.11
CA ASP A 310 12.16 -21.15 -21.46
C ASP A 310 12.61 -19.89 -22.21
N PHE A 311 11.95 -18.75 -22.01
CA PHE A 311 12.40 -17.47 -22.55
C PHE A 311 13.74 -17.05 -21.95
N MET A 312 13.89 -17.08 -20.62
CA MET A 312 15.13 -16.67 -19.95
C MET A 312 16.32 -17.59 -20.26
N SER A 313 16.07 -18.86 -20.62
CA SER A 313 17.10 -19.81 -21.06
C SER A 313 17.36 -19.82 -22.57
N GLY A 314 16.61 -19.04 -23.36
CA GLY A 314 16.74 -18.98 -24.82
C GLY A 314 16.05 -20.10 -25.59
N LYS A 315 15.37 -21.04 -24.91
CA LYS A 315 14.58 -22.11 -25.55
C LYS A 315 13.32 -21.58 -26.23
N PHE A 316 12.71 -20.55 -25.66
CA PHE A 316 11.56 -19.84 -26.24
C PHE A 316 12.05 -18.56 -26.90
N THR A 317 11.97 -18.51 -28.23
CA THR A 317 12.56 -17.41 -29.03
C THR A 317 11.66 -16.18 -29.00
N THR A 318 12.24 -15.02 -29.30
CA THR A 318 11.51 -13.75 -29.35
C THR A 318 10.38 -13.77 -30.39
N GLY A 319 10.61 -14.41 -31.54
CA GLY A 319 9.58 -14.57 -32.55
C GLY A 319 8.37 -15.36 -32.03
N GLN A 320 8.59 -16.41 -31.24
CA GLN A 320 7.51 -17.20 -30.62
C GLN A 320 6.73 -16.40 -29.57
N VAL A 321 7.37 -15.46 -28.85
CA VAL A 321 6.69 -14.56 -27.89
C VAL A 321 5.63 -13.72 -28.60
N PHE A 322 5.96 -13.18 -29.78
CA PHE A 322 5.08 -12.23 -30.48
C PHE A 322 4.25 -12.86 -31.62
N GLU A 323 4.41 -14.16 -31.91
CA GLU A 323 3.67 -14.84 -32.98
C GLU A 323 2.16 -14.67 -32.83
N LYS A 324 1.62 -14.87 -31.62
CA LYS A 324 0.19 -14.66 -31.35
C LYS A 324 -0.20 -13.19 -31.54
N MET A 325 0.61 -12.25 -31.05
CA MET A 325 0.34 -10.82 -31.15
C MET A 325 0.29 -10.34 -32.62
N ARG A 326 1.16 -10.91 -33.47
CA ARG A 326 1.13 -10.69 -34.93
C ARG A 326 -0.14 -11.23 -35.57
N LYS A 327 -0.59 -12.42 -35.18
CA LYS A 327 -1.84 -13.04 -35.68
C LYS A 327 -3.09 -12.30 -35.21
N ASP A 328 -3.11 -11.78 -33.98
CA ASP A 328 -4.27 -11.11 -33.40
C ASP A 328 -4.57 -9.73 -34.05
N GLY A 329 -3.59 -9.11 -34.73
CA GLY A 329 -3.78 -7.88 -35.54
C GLY A 329 -4.12 -6.61 -34.75
N ARG A 330 -4.10 -6.64 -33.41
CA ARG A 330 -4.49 -5.50 -32.55
C ARG A 330 -3.45 -4.37 -32.47
N LYS A 331 -2.19 -4.65 -32.81
CA LYS A 331 -1.07 -3.70 -32.78
C LYS A 331 -0.45 -3.55 -34.15
N SER A 332 0.10 -2.38 -34.43
CA SER A 332 0.84 -2.14 -35.68
C SER A 332 2.09 -3.01 -35.77
N ALA A 333 2.51 -3.37 -36.99
CA ALA A 333 3.72 -4.18 -37.21
C ALA A 333 4.97 -3.51 -36.60
N GLN A 334 5.09 -2.18 -36.73
CA GLN A 334 6.19 -1.39 -36.17
C GLN A 334 6.25 -1.46 -34.63
N GLU A 335 5.10 -1.43 -33.95
CA GLU A 335 5.05 -1.61 -32.49
C GLU A 335 5.49 -3.01 -32.09
N ILE A 336 5.06 -4.04 -32.82
CA ILE A 336 5.44 -5.42 -32.52
C ILE A 336 6.95 -5.62 -32.75
N ASP A 337 7.50 -5.09 -33.84
CA ASP A 337 8.94 -5.16 -34.12
C ASP A 337 9.78 -4.45 -33.05
N SER A 338 9.28 -3.33 -32.52
CA SER A 338 9.91 -2.61 -31.41
C SER A 338 9.89 -3.42 -30.11
N LEU A 339 8.79 -4.12 -29.81
CA LEU A 339 8.68 -5.02 -28.66
C LEU A 339 9.55 -6.26 -28.82
N GLU A 340 9.64 -6.81 -30.03
CA GLU A 340 10.51 -7.94 -30.33
C GLU A 340 11.98 -7.58 -30.17
N ARG A 341 12.40 -6.41 -30.65
CA ARG A 341 13.76 -5.90 -30.43
C ARG A 341 14.09 -5.78 -28.94
N LEU A 342 13.17 -5.24 -28.14
CA LEU A 342 13.34 -5.18 -26.68
C LEU A 342 13.51 -6.58 -26.08
N ALA A 343 12.69 -7.55 -26.51
CA ALA A 343 12.80 -8.92 -26.02
C ALA A 343 14.14 -9.56 -26.41
N GLN A 344 14.64 -9.30 -27.62
CA GLN A 344 15.95 -9.77 -28.09
C GLN A 344 17.08 -9.20 -27.24
N GLU A 345 17.07 -7.88 -27.00
CA GLU A 345 18.09 -7.21 -26.19
C GLU A 345 18.10 -7.76 -24.74
N VAL A 346 16.93 -7.94 -24.13
CA VAL A 346 16.83 -8.50 -22.77
C VAL A 346 17.30 -9.96 -22.73
N GLN A 347 16.83 -10.81 -23.64
CA GLN A 347 17.22 -12.22 -23.68
C GLN A 347 18.73 -12.39 -23.92
N TYR A 348 19.29 -11.60 -24.84
CA TYR A 348 20.73 -11.56 -25.10
C TYR A 348 21.51 -11.19 -23.85
N ARG A 349 21.11 -10.12 -23.14
CA ARG A 349 21.77 -9.65 -21.92
C ARG A 349 21.73 -10.72 -20.82
N VAL A 350 20.56 -11.32 -20.58
CA VAL A 350 20.36 -12.35 -19.56
C VAL A 350 21.28 -13.56 -19.82
N ILE A 351 21.38 -14.02 -21.07
CA ILE A 351 22.21 -15.17 -21.44
C ILE A 351 23.70 -14.82 -21.42
N LYS A 352 24.09 -13.73 -22.09
CA LYS A 352 25.50 -13.32 -22.24
C LYS A 352 26.17 -13.09 -20.89
N ASP A 353 25.51 -12.34 -20.02
CA ASP A 353 26.08 -11.93 -18.73
C ASP A 353 25.73 -12.90 -17.60
N LYS A 354 25.11 -14.05 -17.95
CA LYS A 354 24.74 -15.12 -17.02
C LYS A 354 23.91 -14.61 -15.85
N MET A 355 22.89 -13.81 -16.16
CA MET A 355 22.00 -13.24 -15.16
C MET A 355 21.06 -14.30 -14.58
N ARG A 356 20.64 -14.08 -13.35
CA ARG A 356 19.69 -14.92 -12.61
C ARG A 356 18.77 -14.06 -11.74
N PRO A 357 17.68 -14.62 -11.19
CA PRO A 357 16.97 -14.00 -10.08
C PRO A 357 17.92 -13.69 -8.92
N VAL A 358 17.90 -12.45 -8.42
CA VAL A 358 18.74 -12.02 -7.29
C VAL A 358 17.90 -11.50 -6.14
N MET A 359 16.96 -10.60 -6.41
CA MET A 359 16.15 -9.96 -5.37
C MET A 359 14.70 -9.80 -5.82
N ARG A 360 13.77 -10.26 -4.99
CA ARG A 360 12.35 -9.92 -5.08
C ARG A 360 12.09 -8.62 -4.33
N SER A 361 11.36 -7.70 -4.95
CA SER A 361 10.68 -6.61 -4.26
C SER A 361 9.18 -6.89 -4.25
N PHE A 362 8.55 -6.88 -3.08
CA PHE A 362 7.11 -6.97 -2.87
C PHE A 362 6.61 -5.71 -2.20
N TYR A 363 5.42 -5.23 -2.57
CA TYR A 363 4.69 -4.17 -1.88
C TYR A 363 3.23 -4.17 -2.34
N ASN A 364 2.34 -3.61 -1.52
CA ASN A 364 0.98 -3.29 -1.93
C ASN A 364 0.91 -1.83 -2.38
N ARG A 365 0.22 -1.55 -3.48
CA ARG A 365 0.10 -0.19 -4.03
C ARG A 365 -1.34 0.29 -4.04
N THR A 366 -1.56 1.43 -3.42
CA THR A 366 -2.76 2.25 -3.65
C THR A 366 -2.37 3.40 -4.59
N ALA A 367 -3.03 3.49 -5.75
CA ALA A 367 -2.84 4.58 -6.70
C ALA A 367 -4.01 5.56 -6.60
N PHE A 368 -3.73 6.85 -6.60
CA PHE A 368 -4.71 7.93 -6.54
C PHE A 368 -4.55 8.81 -7.77
N GLN A 369 -5.58 8.88 -8.59
CA GLN A 369 -5.55 9.61 -9.84
C GLN A 369 -6.97 9.87 -10.33
N LEU A 370 -7.22 11.09 -10.82
CA LEU A 370 -8.41 11.38 -11.61
C LEU A 370 -8.27 10.77 -13.01
N PRO A 371 -9.23 9.95 -13.48
CA PRO A 371 -9.15 9.39 -14.83
C PRO A 371 -9.07 10.52 -15.87
N GLY A 372 -8.23 10.36 -16.90
CA GLY A 372 -8.00 11.41 -17.90
C GLY A 372 -7.17 12.62 -17.44
N ASP A 373 -6.88 12.77 -16.15
CA ASP A 373 -6.03 13.84 -15.63
C ASP A 373 -4.62 13.32 -15.28
N ALA A 374 -3.61 13.95 -15.85
CA ALA A 374 -2.21 13.62 -15.59
C ALA A 374 -1.49 14.64 -14.69
N ARG A 375 -2.15 15.74 -14.29
CA ARG A 375 -1.55 16.86 -13.55
C ARG A 375 -0.94 16.42 -12.23
N VAL A 376 -1.67 15.60 -11.48
CA VAL A 376 -1.22 15.02 -10.21
C VAL A 376 -1.57 13.54 -10.19
N ARG A 377 -0.57 12.70 -9.95
CA ARG A 377 -0.74 11.26 -9.72
C ARG A 377 0.02 10.88 -8.46
N ILE A 378 -0.65 10.25 -7.53
CA ILE A 378 -0.04 9.82 -6.27
C ILE A 378 -0.11 8.30 -6.19
N SER A 379 0.94 7.67 -5.69
CA SER A 379 0.88 6.27 -5.30
C SER A 379 1.53 6.07 -3.95
N LEU A 380 0.92 5.25 -3.09
CA LEU A 380 1.45 4.87 -1.80
C LEU A 380 1.77 3.37 -1.83
N ASP A 381 3.04 3.04 -1.66
CA ASP A 381 3.54 1.66 -1.56
C ASP A 381 3.71 1.28 -0.09
N THR A 382 2.97 0.27 0.37
CA THR A 382 2.98 -0.23 1.74
C THR A 382 3.52 -1.66 1.79
N GLU A 383 3.87 -2.15 2.98
CA GLU A 383 4.45 -3.49 3.20
C GLU A 383 5.68 -3.79 2.33
N LEU A 384 6.47 -2.75 2.04
CA LEU A 384 7.64 -2.87 1.16
C LEU A 384 8.63 -3.88 1.75
N THR A 385 8.89 -4.94 1.00
CA THR A 385 9.71 -6.07 1.45
C THR A 385 10.66 -6.49 0.36
N MET A 386 11.94 -6.69 0.71
CA MET A 386 12.95 -7.24 -0.16
C MET A 386 13.24 -8.69 0.27
N VAL A 387 13.24 -9.63 -0.68
CA VAL A 387 13.47 -11.05 -0.41
C VAL A 387 14.56 -11.58 -1.32
N ARG A 388 15.47 -12.40 -0.80
CA ARG A 388 16.51 -13.06 -1.60
C ARG A 388 15.92 -14.08 -2.56
N GLU A 389 16.41 -14.03 -3.80
CA GLU A 389 16.13 -14.98 -4.89
C GLU A 389 17.43 -15.60 -5.43
N ASP A 390 18.59 -15.12 -4.98
CA ASP A 390 19.90 -15.58 -5.41
C ASP A 390 20.31 -16.93 -4.79
N ASN A 391 21.43 -17.48 -5.26
CA ASN A 391 22.09 -18.65 -4.68
C ASN A 391 23.57 -18.40 -4.32
N PHE A 392 23.96 -17.15 -4.10
CA PHE A 392 25.36 -16.77 -3.92
C PHE A 392 25.96 -17.29 -2.61
N ASP A 393 25.12 -17.62 -1.63
CA ASP A 393 25.49 -18.28 -0.37
C ASP A 393 25.37 -19.81 -0.43
N GLY A 394 25.23 -20.40 -1.62
CA GLY A 394 25.13 -21.84 -1.83
C GLY A 394 23.73 -22.44 -1.62
N VAL A 395 22.75 -21.63 -1.18
CA VAL A 395 21.35 -22.07 -1.04
C VAL A 395 20.60 -21.83 -2.35
N ASP A 396 20.14 -22.88 -3.01
CA ASP A 396 19.33 -22.74 -4.22
C ASP A 396 17.86 -22.44 -3.87
N ARG A 397 17.49 -21.15 -3.84
CA ARG A 397 16.14 -20.68 -3.47
C ARG A 397 15.12 -20.87 -4.57
N THR A 398 15.54 -20.84 -5.84
CA THR A 398 14.62 -20.84 -6.97
C THR A 398 14.46 -22.22 -7.60
N HIS A 399 15.35 -23.18 -7.30
CA HIS A 399 15.29 -24.54 -7.84
C HIS A 399 15.20 -24.55 -9.38
N GLY A 400 16.00 -23.69 -10.02
CA GLY A 400 16.02 -23.53 -11.49
C GLY A 400 14.84 -22.72 -12.07
N ASN A 401 13.96 -22.17 -11.23
CA ASN A 401 12.83 -21.34 -11.67
C ASN A 401 13.19 -19.83 -11.72
N TRP A 402 12.38 -19.03 -12.38
CA TRP A 402 12.50 -17.57 -12.47
C TRP A 402 12.12 -16.83 -11.17
N ARG A 403 11.49 -17.54 -10.22
CA ARG A 403 11.17 -17.08 -8.85
C ARG A 403 11.15 -18.26 -7.89
N ARG A 404 11.39 -18.02 -6.60
CA ARG A 404 11.10 -19.00 -5.53
C ARG A 404 9.60 -19.28 -5.42
N MET A 405 9.27 -20.51 -5.05
CA MET A 405 7.90 -21.05 -5.03
C MET A 405 7.36 -21.30 -3.61
N ASP A 406 8.16 -21.09 -2.58
CA ASP A 406 7.82 -21.23 -1.16
C ASP A 406 7.17 -19.97 -0.55
N ILE A 407 7.06 -18.90 -1.33
CA ILE A 407 6.29 -17.70 -0.98
C ILE A 407 5.53 -17.13 -2.19
N GLY A 408 4.34 -16.58 -1.92
CA GLY A 408 3.52 -15.88 -2.90
C GLY A 408 3.44 -14.40 -2.60
N VAL A 409 2.22 -13.94 -2.32
CA VAL A 409 1.88 -12.56 -1.89
C VAL A 409 1.49 -12.50 -0.40
N ASN A 410 1.80 -13.56 0.34
CA ASN A 410 1.48 -13.75 1.76
C ASN A 410 2.44 -13.00 2.70
N TYR A 411 2.46 -11.67 2.60
CA TYR A 411 3.13 -10.81 3.59
C TYR A 411 2.67 -11.19 5.02
N PRO A 412 3.56 -11.24 6.03
CA PRO A 412 4.95 -10.77 6.05
C PRO A 412 5.99 -11.84 5.72
N PHE A 413 5.61 -12.93 5.04
CA PHE A 413 6.52 -14.04 4.68
C PHE A 413 7.22 -14.64 5.89
N ALA A 414 6.47 -14.89 6.96
CA ALA A 414 7.00 -15.38 8.24
C ALA A 414 7.69 -16.75 8.15
N ASN A 415 7.44 -17.50 7.08
CA ASN A 415 8.10 -18.78 6.80
C ASN A 415 9.55 -18.64 6.31
N LEU A 416 10.01 -17.42 6.01
CA LEU A 416 11.37 -17.17 5.53
C LEU A 416 12.36 -16.96 6.69
N PRO A 417 13.62 -17.42 6.55
CA PRO A 417 14.69 -17.05 7.48
C PRO A 417 14.92 -15.53 7.49
N ASP A 418 15.19 -14.95 8.66
CA ASP A 418 15.40 -13.49 8.79
C ASP A 418 16.50 -12.94 7.87
N LYS A 419 17.55 -13.71 7.60
CA LYS A 419 18.64 -13.32 6.68
C LYS A 419 18.21 -13.19 5.21
N ASP A 420 17.05 -13.71 4.85
CA ASP A 420 16.55 -13.75 3.47
C ASP A 420 15.44 -12.74 3.21
N VAL A 421 14.98 -12.00 4.23
CA VAL A 421 13.85 -11.07 4.13
C VAL A 421 14.12 -9.78 4.90
N GLU A 422 14.12 -8.66 4.18
CA GLU A 422 14.20 -7.31 4.74
C GLU A 422 12.83 -6.64 4.64
N ARG A 423 12.21 -6.37 5.80
CA ARG A 423 10.90 -5.72 5.89
C ARG A 423 11.13 -4.23 6.12
N PHE A 424 10.96 -3.44 5.08
CA PHE A 424 11.29 -2.03 5.12
C PHE A 424 10.36 -1.30 6.11
N PRO A 425 10.89 -0.48 7.03
CA PRO A 425 10.12 0.05 8.17
C PRO A 425 9.18 1.22 7.81
N TYR A 426 9.16 1.65 6.55
CA TYR A 426 8.35 2.77 6.07
C TYR A 426 7.53 2.36 4.84
N ALA A 427 6.45 3.08 4.60
CA ALA A 427 5.81 3.13 3.28
C ALA A 427 6.52 4.15 2.39
N VAL A 428 6.33 4.06 1.07
CA VAL A 428 6.88 5.00 0.09
C VAL A 428 5.75 5.71 -0.64
N LEU A 429 5.63 7.02 -0.43
CA LEU A 429 4.73 7.89 -1.18
C LEU A 429 5.46 8.42 -2.42
N GLU A 430 4.92 8.20 -3.60
CA GLU A 430 5.41 8.77 -4.86
C GLU A 430 4.39 9.77 -5.39
N VAL A 431 4.80 11.03 -5.54
CA VAL A 431 4.00 12.11 -6.13
C VAL A 431 4.57 12.47 -7.49
N LYS A 432 3.76 12.32 -8.54
CA LYS A 432 4.10 12.68 -9.92
C LYS A 432 3.27 13.87 -10.35
N LEU A 433 3.97 14.92 -10.78
CA LEU A 433 3.38 16.14 -11.30
C LEU A 433 3.63 16.24 -12.80
N GLN A 434 2.62 16.68 -13.53
CA GLN A 434 2.71 17.07 -14.92
C GLN A 434 2.08 18.45 -15.07
N THR A 435 2.88 19.49 -14.85
CA THR A 435 2.40 20.88 -14.83
C THR A 435 2.67 21.56 -16.15
N GLN A 436 1.69 22.30 -16.68
CA GLN A 436 1.90 23.16 -17.84
C GLN A 436 2.87 24.30 -17.48
N LEU A 437 3.68 24.73 -18.44
CA LEU A 437 4.57 25.88 -18.25
C LEU A 437 3.75 27.13 -17.87
N GLY A 438 4.09 27.74 -16.74
CA GLY A 438 3.42 28.94 -16.22
C GLY A 438 2.20 28.69 -15.31
N GLN A 439 1.82 27.43 -15.06
CA GLN A 439 0.82 27.09 -14.05
C GLN A 439 1.47 26.63 -12.75
N GLU A 440 0.88 27.01 -11.62
CA GLU A 440 1.23 26.41 -10.34
C GLU A 440 0.45 25.10 -10.13
N PRO A 441 1.08 24.06 -9.59
CA PRO A 441 0.36 22.84 -9.28
C PRO A 441 -0.53 23.02 -8.03
N PRO A 442 -1.56 22.19 -7.78
CA PRO A 442 -2.62 22.49 -6.81
C PRO A 442 -2.16 22.74 -5.37
N ASN A 443 -2.79 23.68 -4.65
CA ASN A 443 -2.39 24.11 -3.29
C ASN A 443 -2.53 23.01 -2.23
N TRP A 444 -3.50 22.10 -2.37
CA TRP A 444 -3.70 21.00 -1.41
C TRP A 444 -2.51 20.03 -1.33
N ARG A 445 -1.56 20.10 -2.28
CA ARG A 445 -0.28 19.37 -2.17
C ARG A 445 0.54 19.82 -0.97
N GLU A 446 0.42 21.09 -0.59
CA GLU A 446 1.08 21.58 0.61
C GLU A 446 0.53 20.88 1.84
N LEU A 447 -0.74 20.45 1.88
CA LEU A 447 -1.26 19.63 2.99
C LEU A 447 -0.55 18.27 3.10
N ILE A 448 -0.15 17.67 1.97
CA ILE A 448 0.65 16.45 1.95
C ILE A 448 2.05 16.71 2.51
N SER A 449 2.64 17.88 2.23
CA SER A 449 4.01 18.25 2.67
C SER A 449 4.10 19.06 3.97
N SER A 450 3.01 19.61 4.51
CA SER A 450 2.99 20.55 5.65
C SER A 450 2.51 19.94 6.95
N HIS A 451 1.76 18.83 6.91
CA HIS A 451 1.48 18.04 8.11
C HIS A 451 2.73 17.27 8.61
N SER A 452 3.90 17.49 7.98
CA SER A 452 5.21 16.85 8.13
C SER A 452 5.84 16.84 9.53
N GLY A 453 5.24 16.10 10.45
CA GLY A 453 5.97 15.07 11.20
C GLY A 453 6.08 13.72 10.45
N TYR A 454 5.56 13.67 9.22
CA TYR A 454 5.15 12.45 8.50
C TYR A 454 6.11 12.04 7.37
N LEU A 455 6.87 12.98 6.82
CA LEU A 455 7.75 12.77 5.67
C LEU A 455 9.21 12.98 6.12
N LYS A 456 10.04 11.95 5.96
CA LYS A 456 11.49 12.03 6.11
C LYS A 456 12.18 11.88 4.76
#